data_AF-A0A0F3NR99-F1
#
_entry.id   AF-A0A0F3NR99-F1
#
_cell.length_a   1.000
_cell.length_b   1.000
_cell.length_c   1.000
_cell.angle_alpha   90.00
_cell.angle_beta   90.00
_cell.angle_gamma   90.00
#
_symmetry.space_group_name_H-M   'P 1'
#
loop_
_entity.id
_entity.type
_entity.pdbx_description
1 polymer ?
#
loop_
_entity_poly.entity_id
_entity_poly.type
_entity_poly.pdbx_seq_one_letter_code
_entity_poly.pdbx_strand_id
1 'polypeptide(L)'
;MLKLANINPVALTIGYIEIRWYSLAYVVGALFSYWYIARIDKYVTFCREDYDSLMSLAMLGVIIGGRIGYVLFYDLSFYLQCPFEIVKIWHGGMSFHGGLIGLLIVTVIFCLKKKFSYYLY
;
A
#
# COMPACT_ATOMS: atom_id res chain seq x y z
N MET A 1 -6.05 -17.80 -30.87
CA MET A 1 -5.85 -16.92 -29.70
C MET A 1 -7.10 -16.98 -28.83
N LEU A 2 -6.98 -17.37 -27.56
CA LEU A 2 -8.09 -17.33 -26.60
C LEU A 2 -8.52 -15.87 -26.39
N LYS A 3 -9.79 -15.54 -26.63
CA LYS A 3 -10.36 -14.25 -26.20
C LYS A 3 -10.47 -14.28 -24.68
N LEU A 4 -9.76 -13.39 -24.00
CA LEU A 4 -9.95 -13.14 -22.57
C LEU A 4 -11.40 -12.72 -22.32
N ALA A 5 -11.97 -13.16 -21.21
CA ALA A 5 -13.31 -12.74 -20.80
C ALA A 5 -13.33 -11.21 -20.64
N ASN A 6 -14.29 -10.55 -21.29
CA ASN A 6 -14.43 -9.10 -21.24
C ASN A 6 -15.12 -8.68 -19.92
N ILE A 7 -14.39 -8.78 -18.82
CA ILE A 7 -14.89 -8.45 -17.48
C ILE A 7 -14.85 -6.93 -17.30
N ASN A 8 -15.98 -6.34 -16.91
CA ASN A 8 -16.04 -4.93 -16.54
C ASN A 8 -15.09 -4.68 -15.34
N PRO A 9 -14.12 -3.75 -15.44
CA PRO A 9 -13.18 -3.48 -14.35
C PRO A 9 -13.83 -2.86 -13.11
N VAL A 10 -15.01 -2.25 -13.26
CA VAL A 10 -15.80 -1.66 -12.17
C VAL A 10 -16.67 -2.74 -11.54
N ALA A 11 -16.51 -2.93 -10.23
CA ALA A 11 -17.29 -3.87 -9.43
C ALA A 11 -18.59 -3.24 -8.92
N LEU A 12 -18.51 -1.98 -8.48
CA LEU A 12 -19.64 -1.23 -7.93
C LEU A 12 -19.48 0.27 -8.24
N THR A 13 -20.59 0.94 -8.52
CA THR A 13 -20.64 2.41 -8.65
C THR A 13 -21.53 2.97 -7.56
N ILE A 14 -20.99 3.89 -6.74
CA ILE A 14 -21.73 4.62 -5.71
C ILE A 14 -21.69 6.10 -6.06
N GLY A 15 -22.75 6.60 -6.71
CA GLY A 15 -22.77 7.97 -7.23
C GLY A 15 -21.65 8.20 -8.25
N TYR A 16 -20.70 9.07 -7.91
CA TYR A 16 -19.53 9.40 -8.75
C TYR A 16 -18.27 8.58 -8.44
N ILE A 17 -18.36 7.61 -7.51
CA ILE A 17 -17.23 6.79 -7.09
C ILE A 17 -17.35 5.41 -7.72
N GLU A 18 -16.35 5.03 -8.51
CA GLU A 18 -16.19 3.68 -9.05
C GLU A 18 -15.27 2.84 -8.16
N ILE A 19 -15.78 1.72 -7.65
CA ILE A 19 -14.98 0.72 -6.94
C ILE A 19 -14.57 -0.35 -7.95
N ARG A 20 -13.27 -0.53 -8.14
CA ARG A 20 -12.71 -1.47 -9.11
C ARG A 20 -12.40 -2.82 -8.47
N TRP A 21 -12.46 -3.90 -9.26
CA TRP A 21 -12.17 -5.25 -8.78
C TRP A 21 -10.79 -5.39 -8.15
N TYR A 22 -9.77 -4.75 -8.73
CA TYR A 22 -8.42 -4.79 -8.17
C TYR A 22 -8.34 -4.12 -6.79
N SER A 23 -9.14 -3.07 -6.55
CA SER A 23 -9.20 -2.39 -5.26
C SER A 23 -9.78 -3.31 -4.19
N LEU A 24 -10.83 -4.06 -4.54
CA LEU A 24 -11.40 -5.09 -3.66
C LEU A 24 -10.38 -6.20 -3.39
N ALA A 25 -9.63 -6.64 -4.40
CA ALA A 25 -8.57 -7.63 -4.23
C ALA A 25 -7.49 -7.16 -3.25
N TYR A 26 -7.09 -5.88 -3.30
CA TYR A 26 -6.15 -5.33 -2.32
C TYR A 26 -6.71 -5.31 -0.90
N VAL A 27 -7.97 -4.90 -0.72
CA VAL A 27 -8.63 -4.92 0.60
C VAL A 27 -8.72 -6.34 1.16
N VAL A 28 -9.15 -7.30 0.35
CA VAL A 28 -9.24 -8.71 0.74
C VAL A 28 -7.85 -9.25 1.12
N GLY A 29 -6.82 -8.95 0.32
CA GLY A 29 -5.44 -9.34 0.62
C GLY A 29 -4.92 -8.76 1.94
N ALA A 30 -5.21 -7.50 2.22
CA ALA A 30 -4.86 -6.85 3.49
C ALA A 30 -5.58 -7.49 4.68
N LEU A 31 -6.90 -7.70 4.57
CA LEU A 31 -7.70 -8.35 5.62
C LEU A 31 -7.25 -9.79 5.88
N PHE A 32 -6.95 -10.53 4.81
CA PHE A 32 -6.42 -11.88 4.92
C PHE A 32 -5.04 -11.88 5.61
N SER A 33 -4.16 -10.96 5.25
CA SER A 33 -2.84 -10.83 5.88
C SER A 33 -2.97 -10.54 7.38
N TYR A 34 -3.85 -9.62 7.75
CA TYR A 34 -4.16 -9.31 9.15
C TYR A 34 -4.69 -10.52 9.92
N TRP A 35 -5.70 -11.18 9.37
CA TRP A 35 -6.30 -12.38 9.97
C TRP A 35 -5.26 -13.49 10.12
N TYR A 36 -4.43 -13.70 9.11
CA TYR A 36 -3.42 -14.74 9.10
C TYR A 36 -2.35 -14.48 10.17
N ILE A 37 -1.81 -13.25 10.24
CA ILE A 37 -0.84 -12.86 11.27
C ILE A 37 -1.41 -13.10 12.67
N ALA A 38 -2.64 -12.64 12.94
CA ALA A 38 -3.30 -12.83 14.22
C ALA A 38 -3.54 -14.31 14.60
N ARG A 39 -3.50 -15.25 13.64
CA ARG A 39 -3.63 -16.70 13.87
C ARG A 39 -2.30 -17.42 14.08
N ILE A 40 -1.25 -16.97 13.40
CA ILE A 40 0.08 -17.61 13.48
C ILE A 40 0.94 -17.06 14.60
N ASP A 41 0.62 -15.86 15.10
CA ASP A 41 1.32 -15.21 16.20
C ASP A 41 1.03 -15.93 17.53
N LYS A 42 1.68 -17.08 17.70
CA LYS A 42 1.62 -17.94 18.89
C LYS A 42 2.67 -17.56 19.94
N TYR A 43 3.57 -16.65 19.61
CA TYR A 43 4.74 -16.30 20.40
C TYR A 43 4.66 -14.81 20.72
N VAL A 44 4.87 -14.45 21.98
CA VAL A 44 4.63 -13.12 22.60
C VAL A 44 5.57 -12.02 22.06
N THR A 45 6.04 -12.13 20.81
CA THR A 45 6.98 -11.21 20.18
C THR A 45 6.28 -9.98 19.61
N PHE A 46 5.08 -10.14 19.04
CA PHE A 46 4.24 -9.03 18.59
C PHE A 46 2.97 -8.99 19.46
N CYS A 47 2.62 -7.82 19.99
CA CYS A 47 1.30 -7.65 20.59
C CYS A 47 0.31 -7.16 19.52
N ARG A 48 -0.98 -7.15 19.88
CA ARG A 48 -2.03 -6.65 18.99
C ARG A 48 -1.77 -5.27 18.41
N GLU A 49 -1.31 -4.39 19.27
CA GLU A 49 -1.01 -3.03 18.90
C GLU A 49 0.14 -2.94 17.89
N ASP A 50 1.05 -3.92 17.88
CA ASP A 50 2.18 -3.93 16.96
C ASP A 50 1.75 -4.26 15.53
N TYR A 51 0.91 -5.28 15.32
CA TYR A 51 0.42 -5.58 13.98
C TYR A 51 -0.60 -4.55 13.48
N ASP A 52 -1.43 -3.98 14.36
CA ASP A 52 -2.34 -2.89 14.02
C ASP A 52 -1.54 -1.66 13.54
N SER A 53 -0.48 -1.32 14.28
CA SER A 53 0.43 -0.21 13.94
C SER A 53 1.20 -0.49 12.66
N LEU A 54 1.78 -1.68 12.52
CA LEU A 54 2.59 -2.04 11.35
C LEU A 54 1.74 -2.06 10.08
N MET A 55 0.53 -2.62 10.08
CA MET A 55 -0.35 -2.59 8.91
C MET A 55 -0.72 -1.16 8.50
N SER A 56 -1.10 -0.33 9.47
CA SER A 56 -1.47 1.07 9.20
C SER A 56 -0.29 1.85 8.62
N LEU A 57 0.89 1.71 9.24
CA LEU A 57 2.11 2.36 8.76
C LEU A 57 2.53 1.81 7.39
N ALA A 58 2.43 0.50 7.16
CA ALA A 58 2.79 -0.14 5.90
C ALA A 58 1.92 0.38 4.74
N MET A 59 0.60 0.49 4.96
CA MET A 59 -0.31 1.09 3.98
C MET A 59 0.06 2.55 3.67
N LEU A 60 0.36 3.34 4.70
CA LEU A 60 0.83 4.72 4.51
C LEU A 60 2.17 4.77 3.76
N GLY A 61 3.11 3.88 4.07
CA GLY A 61 4.39 3.75 3.38
C GLY A 61 4.21 3.46 1.89
N VAL A 62 3.33 2.53 1.54
CA VAL A 62 3.02 2.22 0.14
C VAL A 62 2.37 3.41 -0.58
N ILE A 63 1.42 4.09 0.06
CA ILE A 63 0.72 5.23 -0.55
C ILE A 63 1.69 6.40 -0.77
N ILE A 64 2.41 6.80 0.28
CA ILE A 64 3.35 7.93 0.24
C ILE A 64 4.53 7.61 -0.68
N GLY A 65 5.16 6.45 -0.49
CA GLY A 65 6.27 6.01 -1.32
C GLY A 65 5.88 5.87 -2.78
N GLY A 66 4.70 5.29 -3.06
CA GLY A 66 4.17 5.15 -4.40
C GLY A 66 3.92 6.49 -5.06
N ARG A 67 3.38 7.46 -4.32
CA ARG A 67 3.15 8.80 -4.84
C ARG A 67 4.44 9.56 -5.10
N ILE A 68 5.35 9.58 -4.14
CA ILE A 68 6.66 10.23 -4.28
C ILE A 68 7.46 9.60 -5.42
N GLY A 69 7.49 8.26 -5.49
CA GLY A 69 8.15 7.55 -6.59
C GLY A 69 7.53 7.86 -7.95
N TYR A 70 6.22 8.08 -8.02
CA TYR A 70 5.58 8.51 -9.28
C TYR A 70 6.06 9.91 -9.68
N VAL A 71 5.99 10.86 -8.74
CA VAL A 71 6.42 12.25 -8.96
C VAL A 71 7.87 12.32 -9.41
N LEU A 72 8.77 11.62 -8.71
CA LEU A 72 10.21 11.68 -8.98
C LEU A 72 10.61 10.98 -10.28
N PHE A 73 10.03 9.82 -10.58
CA PHE A 73 10.50 8.98 -11.69
C PHE A 73 9.74 9.18 -13.00
N TYR A 74 8.52 9.72 -12.96
CA TYR A 74 7.66 9.77 -14.15
C TYR A 74 7.32 11.19 -14.61
N ASP A 75 7.12 12.16 -13.71
CA ASP A 75 6.65 13.50 -14.13
C ASP A 75 7.09 14.65 -13.22
N LEU A 76 8.37 14.67 -12.86
CA LEU A 76 8.92 15.63 -11.90
C LEU A 76 8.69 17.09 -12.33
N SER A 77 8.88 17.38 -13.62
CA SER A 77 8.74 18.73 -14.17
C SER A 77 7.33 19.30 -13.98
N PHE A 78 6.29 18.49 -14.18
CA PHE A 78 4.90 18.91 -13.95
C PHE A 78 4.65 19.25 -12.47
N TYR A 79 5.08 18.37 -11.57
CA TYR A 79 4.83 18.55 -10.14
C TYR A 79 5.64 19.70 -9.51
N LEU A 80 6.78 20.08 -10.10
CA LEU A 80 7.49 21.30 -9.71
C LEU A 80 6.70 22.57 -10.07
N GLN A 81 5.95 22.55 -11.17
CA GLN A 81 5.09 23.68 -11.57
C GLN A 81 3.76 23.68 -10.81
N CYS A 82 3.25 22.50 -10.43
CA CYS A 82 1.99 22.35 -9.69
C CYS A 82 2.16 21.49 -8.43
N PRO A 83 2.81 21.99 -7.36
CA PRO A 83 3.12 21.18 -6.16
C PRO A 83 1.89 20.60 -5.45
N PHE A 84 0.74 21.29 -5.51
CA PHE A 84 -0.50 20.81 -4.90
C PHE A 84 -1.06 19.53 -5.57
N GLU A 85 -0.68 19.25 -6.82
CA GLU A 85 -1.06 18.02 -7.52
C GLU A 85 -0.41 16.79 -6.87
N ILE A 86 0.71 16.93 -6.16
CA ILE A 86 1.39 15.82 -5.49
C ILE A 86 0.44 15.10 -4.51
N VAL A 87 -0.45 15.83 -3.83
CA VAL A 87 -1.35 15.25 -2.82
C VAL A 87 -2.59 14.59 -3.44
N LYS A 88 -2.91 14.90 -4.70
CA LYS A 88 -4.14 14.44 -5.37
C LYS A 88 -4.03 13.02 -5.91
N ILE A 89 -3.90 12.04 -5.01
CA ILE A 89 -3.74 10.62 -5.34
C ILE A 89 -4.92 10.01 -6.10
N TRP A 90 -6.11 10.63 -6.04
CA TRP A 90 -7.31 10.17 -6.76
C TRP A 90 -7.26 10.45 -8.27
N HIS A 91 -6.35 11.29 -8.76
CA HIS A 91 -6.09 11.42 -10.20
C HIS A 91 -5.24 10.27 -10.76
N GLY A 92 -4.87 9.30 -9.91
CA GLY A 92 -3.96 8.22 -10.28
C GLY A 92 -2.49 8.66 -10.21
N GLY A 93 -1.62 7.86 -10.84
CA GLY A 93 -0.17 8.08 -10.81
C GLY A 93 0.46 7.59 -9.51
N MET A 94 0.73 6.28 -9.45
CA MET A 94 1.40 5.62 -8.34
C MET A 94 2.52 4.74 -8.89
N SER A 95 3.70 4.81 -8.29
CA SER A 95 4.85 3.97 -8.65
C SER A 95 4.85 2.71 -7.80
N PHE A 96 4.90 1.54 -8.45
CA PHE A 96 5.11 0.27 -7.74
C PHE A 96 6.44 0.27 -6.97
N HIS A 97 7.54 0.69 -7.61
CA HIS A 97 8.86 0.74 -7.00
C HIS A 97 8.88 1.71 -5.80
N GLY A 98 8.26 2.87 -5.96
CA GLY A 98 8.11 3.82 -4.86
C GLY A 98 7.33 3.22 -3.69
N GLY A 99 6.22 2.52 -3.96
CA GLY A 99 5.42 1.87 -2.94
C GLY A 99 6.17 0.76 -2.20
N LEU A 100 6.94 -0.06 -2.93
CA LEU A 100 7.79 -1.10 -2.35
C LEU A 100 8.89 -0.50 -1.47
N ILE A 101 9.59 0.53 -1.92
CA ILE A 101 10.61 1.23 -1.14
C ILE A 101 9.99 1.83 0.13
N GLY A 102 8.83 2.48 0.00
CA GLY A 102 8.10 3.04 1.15
C GLY A 102 7.71 1.98 2.17
N LEU A 103 7.22 0.83 1.73
CA LEU A 103 6.91 -0.32 2.59
C LEU A 103 8.14 -0.83 3.35
N LEU A 104 9.26 -1.00 2.64
CA LEU A 104 10.52 -1.46 3.24
C LEU A 104 11.05 -0.47 4.27
N ILE A 105 11.07 0.82 3.96
CA ILE A 105 11.50 1.88 4.87
C ILE A 105 10.65 1.86 6.15
N VAL A 106 9.33 1.82 6.01
CA VAL A 106 8.43 1.76 7.16
C VAL A 106 8.67 0.53 8.01
N THR A 107 8.82 -0.64 7.39
CA THR A 107 9.04 -1.91 8.09
C THR A 107 10.35 -1.87 8.88
N VAL A 108 11.43 -1.39 8.26
CA VAL A 108 12.73 -1.24 8.92
C VAL A 108 12.64 -0.25 10.09
N ILE A 109 12.03 0.93 9.89
CA ILE A 109 11.84 1.92 10.96
C ILE A 109 11.02 1.35 12.11
N PHE A 110 9.96 0.60 11.81
CA PHE A 110 9.12 -0.04 12.81
C PHE A 110 9.91 -1.04 13.65
N CYS A 111 10.64 -1.96 13.00
CA CYS A 111 11.49 -2.93 13.70
C CYS A 111 12.55 -2.25 14.57
N LEU A 112 13.23 -1.22 14.06
CA LEU A 112 14.21 -0.45 14.83
C LEU A 112 13.60 0.20 16.07
N LYS A 113 12.40 0.80 15.95
CA LYS A 113 11.70 1.43 17.09
C LYS A 113 11.26 0.42 18.15
N LYS A 114 10.82 -0.76 17.72
CA LYS A 114 10.35 -1.84 18.61
C LYS A 114 11.48 -2.77 19.08
N LYS A 115 12.73 -2.53 18.63
CA LYS A 115 13.89 -3.40 18.87
C LYS A 115 13.68 -4.84 18.40
N PHE A 116 12.85 -5.02 17.38
CA PHE A 116 12.70 -6.30 16.71
C PHE A 116 13.88 -6.51 15.76
N SER A 117 14.30 -7.78 15.60
CA SER A 117 15.24 -8.11 14.54
C SER A 117 14.60 -7.77 13.19
N TYR A 118 15.30 -6.97 12.40
CA TYR A 118 14.88 -6.59 11.04
C TYR A 118 15.42 -7.56 9.99
N TYR A 119 16.29 -8.48 10.39
CA TYR A 119 16.71 -9.63 9.58
C TYR A 119 15.91 -10.86 10.00
N LEU A 120 15.56 -11.68 9.02
CA LEU A 120 14.80 -12.90 9.21
C LEU A 120 15.75 -14.04 9.62
N TYR A 121 16.38 -13.96 10.80
CA TYR A 121 17.17 -15.02 11.43
C TYR A 121 17.15 -14.90 12.95
#